data_AF-A0A321LYW3-F1
#
_entry.id   AF-A0A321LYW3-F1
#
_cell.length_a   1.000
_cell.length_b   1.000
_cell.length_c   1.000
_cell.angle_alpha   90.00
_cell.angle_beta   90.00
_cell.angle_gamma   90.00
#
_symmetry.space_group_name_H-M   'P 1'
#
loop_
_entity.id
_entity.type
_entity.pdbx_description
1 polymer ?
#
loop_
_entity_poly.entity_id
_entity_poly.type
_entity_poly.pdbx_seq_one_letter_code
_entity_poly.pdbx_strand_id
1 'polypeptide(L)' 'MFDRFMVNMVRRMARKRLGKDIAPLETIATHPGVMVPYAKFSQALDKTSLVPAQLKVLAQVRAAKLVECPF' A
#
# COMPACT_ATOMS: atom_id res chain seq x y z
N MET A 1 13.73 16.60 5.77
CA MET A 1 14.79 15.56 5.69
C MET A 1 14.25 14.18 6.07
N PHE A 2 13.52 14.07 7.19
CA PHE A 2 12.88 12.84 7.66
C PHE A 2 11.84 12.25 6.68
N ASP A 3 10.98 13.09 6.09
CA ASP A 3 9.93 12.63 5.17
C ASP A 3 10.49 11.95 3.92
N ARG A 4 11.58 12.49 3.37
CA ARG A 4 12.25 11.92 2.20
C ARG A 4 12.86 10.55 2.50
N PHE A 5 13.39 10.37 3.71
CA PHE A 5 13.87 9.07 4.18
C PHE A 5 12.71 8.07 4.31
N MET A 6 11.59 8.48 4.90
CA MET A 6 10.41 7.62 5.07
C MET A 6 9.80 7.20 3.72
N VAL A 7 9.66 8.11 2.77
CA VAL A 7 9.18 7.82 1.40
C VAL A 7 10.10 6.81 0.72
N ASN A 8 11.42 7.00 0.78
CA ASN A 8 12.39 6.08 0.21
C ASN A 8 12.31 4.68 0.84
N MET A 9 12.12 4.62 2.16
CA MET A 9 11.94 3.35 2.88
C MET A 9 10.68 2.62 2.42
N VAL A 10 9.53 3.32 2.34
CA VAL A 10 8.27 2.73 1.87
C VAL A 10 8.40 2.22 0.43
N ARG A 11 8.97 3.01 -0.50
CA ARG A 11 9.19 2.58 -1.89
C ARG A 11 10.12 1.38 -1.99
N ARG A 12 11.16 1.30 -1.15
CA ARG A 12 12.08 0.16 -1.14
C ARG A 12 11.40 -1.12 -0.65
N MET A 13 10.58 -1.03 0.41
CA MET A 13 9.80 -2.18 0.88
C MET A 13 8.77 -2.64 -0.15
N ALA A 14 8.06 -1.71 -0.77
CA ALA A 14 7.08 -2.02 -1.80
C ALA A 14 7.73 -2.70 -3.01
N ARG A 15 8.85 -2.16 -3.52
CA ARG A 15 9.62 -2.80 -4.59
C ARG A 15 10.10 -4.20 -4.23
N LYS A 16 10.55 -4.42 -2.99
CA LYS A 16 10.96 -5.75 -2.52
C LYS A 16 9.80 -6.76 -2.51
N ARG A 17 8.57 -6.30 -2.22
CA ARG A 17 7.37 -7.16 -2.15
C ARG A 17 6.72 -7.40 -3.51
N LEU A 18 6.67 -6.37 -4.36
CA LEU A 18 5.93 -6.39 -5.63
C LEU A 18 6.83 -6.66 -6.85
N GLY A 19 8.16 -6.64 -6.68
CA GLY A 19 9.13 -6.84 -7.75
C GLY A 19 9.30 -5.65 -8.70
N LYS A 20 8.42 -4.64 -8.62
CA LYS A 20 8.46 -3.42 -9.44
C LYS A 20 7.98 -2.21 -8.64
N ASP A 21 8.34 -1.02 -9.11
CA ASP A 21 7.65 0.18 -8.66
C ASP A 21 6.28 0.23 -9.32
N ILE A 22 5.25 0.61 -8.56
CA ILE A 22 3.88 0.68 -9.06
C ILE A 22 3.48 2.14 -9.18
N ALA A 23 2.82 2.49 -10.30
CA ALA A 23 2.45 3.87 -10.61
C ALA A 23 1.74 4.61 -9.45
N PRO A 24 0.83 4.00 -8.67
CA PRO A 24 0.21 4.70 -7.54
C PRO A 24 1.22 5.14 -6.47
N LEU A 25 2.27 4.35 -6.21
CA LEU A 25 3.30 4.71 -5.25
C LEU A 25 4.21 5.83 -5.75
N GLU A 26 4.45 5.90 -7.05
CA GLU A 26 5.20 7.00 -7.65
C GLU A 26 4.43 8.31 -7.54
N THR A 27 3.12 8.28 -7.84
CA THR A 27 2.26 9.45 -7.73
C THR A 27 2.19 9.97 -6.29
N ILE A 28 1.93 9.09 -5.30
CA ILE A 28 1.79 9.54 -3.91
C ILE A 28 3.13 9.88 -3.24
N ALA A 29 4.27 9.46 -3.80
CA ALA A 29 5.59 9.80 -3.25
C ALA A 29 5.89 11.31 -3.25
N THR A 30 5.21 12.07 -4.11
CA THR A 30 5.28 13.55 -4.13
C THR A 30 4.57 14.18 -2.93
N HIS A 31 3.76 13.41 -2.19
CA HIS A 31 2.98 13.85 -1.03
C HIS A 31 3.30 12.98 0.19
N PRO A 32 4.44 13.19 0.88
CA PRO A 32 4.86 12.37 2.01
C PRO A 32 3.83 12.30 3.15
N GLY A 33 3.12 13.40 3.39
CA GLY A 33 2.04 13.49 4.40
C GLY A 33 0.86 12.57 4.11
N VAL A 34 0.69 12.08 2.88
CA VAL A 34 -0.32 11.07 2.51
C VAL A 34 0.29 9.68 2.45
N MET A 35 1.47 9.55 1.81
CA MET A 35 2.12 8.26 1.60
C MET A 35 2.48 7.55 2.91
N VAL A 36 3.07 8.27 3.87
CA VAL A 36 3.55 7.66 5.12
C VAL A 36 2.40 7.14 5.97
N PRO A 37 1.31 7.91 6.23
CA PRO A 37 0.14 7.39 6.92
C PRO A 37 -0.52 6.22 6.18
N TYR A 38 -0.66 6.30 4.85
CA TYR A 38 -1.26 5.22 4.06
C TYR A 38 -0.45 3.91 4.18
N ALA A 39 0.88 3.99 4.08
CA ALA A 39 1.75 2.82 4.26
C ALA A 39 1.63 2.21 5.66
N LYS A 40 1.52 3.04 6.71
CA LYS A 40 1.29 2.57 8.08
C LYS A 40 -0.07 1.89 8.21
N PHE A 41 -1.12 2.46 7.62
CA PHE A 41 -2.45 1.89 7.58
C PHE A 41 -2.44 0.51 6.89
N SER A 42 -1.87 0.38 5.69
CA SER A 42 -1.76 -0.90 4.99
C SER A 42 -0.98 -1.93 5.81
N GLN A 43 0.10 -1.53 6.49
CA GLN A 43 0.86 -2.44 7.35
C GLN A 43 0.03 -2.93 8.56
N ALA A 44 -0.73 -2.04 9.20
CA ALA A 44 -1.60 -2.41 10.31
C ALA A 44 -2.72 -3.38 9.87
N LEU A 45 -3.31 -3.12 8.70
CA LEU A 45 -4.32 -3.99 8.10
C LEU A 45 -3.75 -5.38 7.81
N ASP A 46 -2.54 -5.46 7.25
CA ASP A 46 -1.85 -6.74 6.98
C ASP A 46 -1.60 -7.53 8.27
N LYS A 47 -1.13 -6.87 9.34
CA LYS A 47 -0.77 -7.51 10.63
C LYS A 47 -1.95 -8.03 11.44
N THR A 48 -3.17 -7.52 11.19
CA THR A 48 -4.36 -7.92 11.97
C THR A 48 -4.69 -9.40 11.74
N SER A 49 -4.80 -10.22 12.79
CA SER A 49 -4.99 -11.68 12.65
C SER A 49 -6.45 -12.17 12.68
N LEU A 50 -7.42 -11.26 12.85
CA LEU A 50 -8.84 -11.62 12.97
C LEU A 50 -9.40 -12.33 11.73
N VAL A 51 -8.84 -12.05 10.55
CA VAL A 51 -9.26 -12.62 9.27
C VAL A 51 -8.03 -13.17 8.53
N PRO A 52 -8.10 -14.39 7.96
CA PRO A 52 -7.05 -14.95 7.11
C PRO A 52 -6.62 -14.01 5.98
N ALA A 53 -5.33 -13.99 5.66
CA ALA A 53 -4.77 -13.10 4.65
C ALA A 53 -5.43 -13.27 3.26
N GLN A 54 -5.73 -14.51 2.87
CA GLN A 54 -6.39 -14.83 1.61
C GLN A 54 -7.79 -14.21 1.52
N LEU A 55 -8.54 -14.21 2.64
CA LEU A 55 -9.87 -13.61 2.70
C LEU A 55 -9.81 -12.08 2.64
N LYS A 56 -8.78 -11.45 3.23
CA LYS A 56 -8.57 -10.00 3.08
C LYS A 56 -8.33 -9.61 1.63
N VAL A 57 -7.50 -10.38 0.91
CA VAL A 57 -7.24 -10.14 -0.51
C VAL A 57 -8.52 -10.33 -1.33
N LEU A 58 -9.28 -11.41 -1.07
CA LEU A 58 -10.56 -11.64 -1.75
C LEU A 58 -11.55 -10.49 -1.51
N ALA A 59 -11.64 -9.98 -0.29
CA ALA A 59 -12.48 -8.84 0.06
C ALA A 59 -12.04 -7.57 -0.68
N GLN A 60 -10.74 -7.30 -0.77
CA GLN A 60 -10.19 -6.18 -1.53
C GLN A 60 -10.53 -6.28 -3.02
N VAL A 61 -10.36 -7.46 -3.64
CA VAL A 61 -10.71 -7.70 -5.05
C VAL A 61 -12.21 -7.53 -5.28
N ARG A 62 -13.05 -8.03 -4.37
CA ARG A 62 -14.51 -7.86 -4.45
C ARG A 62 -14.89 -6.38 -4.35
N ALA A 63 -14.30 -5.64 -3.42
CA ALA A 63 -14.55 -4.21 -3.26
C ALA A 63 -14.10 -3.43 -4.51
N ALA A 64 -12.92 -3.73 -5.05
CA ALA A 64 -12.40 -3.14 -6.28
C ALA A 64 -13.36 -3.37 -7.47
N LYS A 65 -13.90 -4.59 -7.62
CA LYS A 65 -14.90 -4.90 -8.65
C LYS A 65 -16.20 -4.12 -8.49
N LEU A 66 -16.67 -3.88 -7.26
CA LEU A 66 -17.91 -3.15 -7.00
C LEU A 66 -17.80 -1.66 -7.37
N VAL A 67 -16.60 -1.09 -7.31
CA VAL A 67 -16.33 0.30 -7.70
C VAL A 67 -15.73 0.40 -9.12
N GLU A 68 -15.76 -0.69 -9.89
CA GLU A 68 -15.22 -0.76 -11.24
C GLU A 68 -13.75 -0.29 -11.34
N CYS A 69 -12.95 -0.60 -10.32
CA CYS A 69 -11.53 -0.27 -10.30
C CYS A 69 -10.80 -1.04 -11.42
N PRO A 70 -10.08 -0.35 -12.32
CA PRO A 70 -9.40 -0.98 -13.45
C PRO A 70 -8.06 -1.65 -13.07
N PHE A 71 -7.65 -1.55 -11.79
CA PHE A 71 -6.40 -2.08 -11.24
C PHE A 71 -6.64 -3.27 -10.32
#